data_AF-A0A3D5XQ88-F1
#
_entry.id   AF-A0A3D5XQ88-F1
#
_cell.length_a   1.000
_cell.length_b   1.000
_cell.length_c   1.000
_cell.angle_alpha   90.00
_cell.angle_beta   90.00
_cell.angle_gamma   90.00
#
_symmetry.space_group_name_H-M   'P 1'
#
loop_
_entity.id
_entity.type
_entity.pdbx_description
1 polymer ?
#
loop_
_entity_poly.entity_id
_entity_poly.type
_entity_poly.pdbx_seq_one_letter_code
_entity_poly.pdbx_strand_id
1 'polypeptide(L)'
;MKRKAITTLIISILLATVTVVLIYSDSNPNKLGPILLYVFLPPWGFSIIPSYLFTCEWLNQKSFDEGVRIGARLGSVFQLEVFLLPIVIAPYLMVRYYQFVIKQIKQEKRLKELP
;
A
#
# COMPACT_ATOMS: atom_id res chain seq x y z
N MET A 1 -15.47 14.91 7.02
CA MET A 1 -15.17 13.65 6.28
C MET A 1 -15.70 13.66 4.85
N LYS A 2 -16.97 14.03 4.59
CA LYS A 2 -17.56 14.09 3.24
C LYS A 2 -16.76 14.91 2.21
N ARG A 3 -16.32 16.13 2.58
CA ARG A 3 -15.55 17.00 1.68
C ARG A 3 -14.21 16.40 1.27
N LYS A 4 -13.48 15.79 2.22
CA LYS A 4 -12.21 15.08 1.93
C LYS A 4 -12.44 13.90 0.99
N ALA A 5 -13.48 13.09 1.21
CA ALA A 5 -13.83 11.98 0.34
C ALA A 5 -14.20 12.42 -1.09
N ILE A 6 -14.95 13.52 -1.24
CA ILE A 6 -15.30 14.09 -2.54
C ILE A 6 -14.05 14.61 -3.26
N THR A 7 -13.16 15.32 -2.56
CA THR A 7 -11.90 15.79 -3.16
C THR A 7 -11.02 14.62 -3.60
N THR A 8 -10.91 13.56 -2.80
CA THR A 8 -10.17 12.34 -3.18
C THR A 8 -10.80 11.66 -4.39
N LEU A 9 -12.13 11.59 -4.47
CA LEU A 9 -12.84 11.03 -5.62
C LEU A 9 -12.55 11.83 -6.89
N ILE A 10 -12.65 13.16 -6.84
CA ILE A 10 -12.39 14.05 -7.96
C ILE A 10 -10.94 13.90 -8.45
N ILE A 11 -9.97 13.89 -7.54
CA ILE A 11 -8.55 13.69 -7.88
C ILE A 11 -8.34 12.33 -8.53
N SER A 12 -8.99 11.27 -8.03
CA SER A 12 -8.87 9.92 -8.59
C SER A 12 -9.44 9.83 -10.00
N ILE A 13 -10.59 10.48 -10.26
CA ILE A 13 -11.21 10.56 -11.59
C ILE A 13 -10.31 11.36 -12.54
N LEU A 14 -9.76 12.49 -12.10
CA LEU A 14 -8.82 13.30 -12.88
C LEU A 14 -7.57 12.50 -13.24
N LEU A 15 -6.96 11.80 -12.28
CA LEU A 15 -5.80 10.95 -12.53
C LEU A 15 -6.12 9.87 -13.56
N ALA A 16 -7.24 9.15 -13.39
CA ALA A 16 -7.67 8.11 -14.31
C ALA A 16 -7.91 8.65 -15.73
N THR A 17 -8.48 9.85 -15.84
CA THR A 17 -8.73 10.50 -17.14
C THR A 17 -7.41 10.86 -17.82
N VAL A 18 -6.45 11.40 -17.06
CA VAL A 18 -5.11 11.74 -17.57
C VAL A 18 -4.37 10.48 -18.03
N THR A 19 -4.43 9.37 -17.29
CA THR A 19 -3.80 8.11 -17.73
C THR A 19 -4.44 7.57 -19.01
N VAL A 20 -5.76 7.62 -19.16
CA VAL A 20 -6.45 7.21 -20.39
C VAL A 20 -6.03 8.07 -21.59
N VAL A 21 -5.93 9.40 -21.42
CA VAL A 21 -5.48 10.32 -22.47
C VAL A 21 -4.02 10.06 -22.87
N LEU A 22 -3.15 9.80 -21.90
CA LEU A 22 -1.74 9.45 -22.16
C LEU A 22 -1.62 8.12 -22.91
N ILE A 23 -2.41 7.10 -22.55
CA ILE A 23 -2.48 5.81 -23.27
C ILE A 23 -2.95 6.01 -24.71
N TYR A 24 -3.96 6.86 -24.93
CA TYR A 24 -4.54 7.06 -26.26
C TYR A 24 -3.64 7.90 -27.17
N SER A 25 -2.86 8.81 -26.60
CA SER A 25 -1.88 9.64 -27.31
C SER A 25 -0.60 8.88 -27.68
N ASP A 26 -0.38 7.70 -27.09
CA ASP A 26 0.71 6.81 -27.47
C ASP A 26 0.42 6.18 -28.86
N SER A 27 1.36 6.35 -29.79
CA SER A 27 1.29 5.87 -31.18
C SER A 27 1.64 4.38 -31.31
N ASN A 28 1.98 3.72 -30.21
CA ASN A 28 2.32 2.30 -30.19
C ASN A 28 1.09 1.43 -30.50
N PRO A 29 1.14 0.53 -31.51
CA PRO A 29 0.03 -0.36 -31.85
C PRO A 29 -0.30 -1.36 -30.73
N ASN A 30 0.66 -1.64 -29.82
CA ASN A 30 0.48 -2.61 -28.74
C ASN A 30 0.04 -1.93 -27.43
N LYS A 31 -1.21 -1.49 -27.38
CA LYS A 31 -1.79 -0.71 -26.26
C LYS A 31 -1.91 -1.48 -24.94
N LEU A 32 -1.79 -2.81 -24.97
CA LEU A 32 -1.91 -3.67 -23.78
C LEU A 32 -0.81 -3.42 -22.74
N GLY A 33 0.44 -3.27 -23.17
CA GLY A 33 1.58 -2.99 -22.28
C GLY A 33 1.43 -1.65 -21.52
N PRO A 34 1.17 -0.54 -22.22
CA PRO A 34 0.89 0.75 -21.60
C PRO A 34 -0.31 0.71 -20.65
N ILE A 35 -1.43 0.08 -21.02
CA ILE A 35 -2.60 -0.04 -20.13
C ILE A 35 -2.24 -0.78 -18.85
N LEU A 36 -1.51 -1.89 -18.93
CA LEU A 36 -1.07 -2.62 -17.75
C LEU A 36 -0.15 -1.78 -16.87
N LEU A 37 0.80 -1.06 -17.47
CA LEU A 37 1.69 -0.15 -16.76
C LEU A 37 0.93 1.00 -16.08
N TYR A 38 0.04 1.68 -16.78
CA TYR A 38 -0.63 2.87 -16.25
C TYR A 38 -1.80 2.57 -15.30
N VAL A 39 -2.37 1.36 -15.36
CA VAL A 39 -3.47 0.97 -14.45
C VAL A 39 -2.95 0.24 -13.22
N PHE A 40 -1.97 -0.66 -13.36
CA PHE A 40 -1.49 -1.46 -12.24
C PHE A 40 -0.32 -0.82 -11.51
N LEU A 41 0.61 -0.17 -12.22
CA LEU A 41 1.82 0.35 -11.59
C LEU A 41 1.55 1.54 -10.65
N PRO A 42 0.64 2.50 -10.94
CA PRO A 42 0.39 3.60 -10.00
C PRO A 42 -0.23 3.12 -8.68
N PRO A 43 -1.32 2.31 -8.65
CA PRO A 43 -1.82 1.75 -7.39
C PRO A 43 -0.75 0.95 -6.65
N TRP A 44 0.09 0.21 -7.37
CA TRP A 44 1.19 -0.54 -6.76
C TRP A 44 2.23 0.38 -6.13
N GLY A 45 2.67 1.43 -6.83
CA GLY A 45 3.60 2.43 -6.35
C GLY A 45 3.08 3.18 -5.13
N PHE A 46 1.81 3.61 -5.16
CA PHE A 46 1.16 4.25 -4.00
C PHE A 46 1.03 3.30 -2.80
N SER A 47 1.02 1.98 -3.03
CA SER A 47 0.94 0.98 -1.97
C SER A 47 2.27 0.74 -1.25
N ILE A 48 3.41 1.16 -1.83
CA ILE A 48 4.74 0.90 -1.26
C ILE A 48 4.89 1.57 0.11
N ILE A 49 4.52 2.84 0.23
CA ILE A 49 4.71 3.59 1.48
C ILE A 49 3.89 2.97 2.64
N PRO A 50 2.56 2.76 2.52
CA PRO A 50 1.77 2.09 3.56
C PRO A 50 2.28 0.68 3.90
N SER A 51 2.79 -0.04 2.91
CA SER A 51 3.34 -1.37 3.08
C SER A 51 4.56 -1.40 4.00
N TYR A 52 5.52 -0.49 3.79
CA TYR A 52 6.67 -0.36 4.68
C TYR A 52 6.27 0.10 6.08
N LEU A 53 5.36 1.07 6.19
CA LEU A 53 4.86 1.53 7.49
C LEU A 53 4.26 0.38 8.30
N PHE A 54 3.38 -0.41 7.67
CA PHE A 54 2.79 -1.58 8.33
C PHE A 54 3.82 -2.64 8.69
N THR A 55 4.79 -2.90 7.82
CA THR A 55 5.85 -3.88 8.10
C THR A 55 6.67 -3.47 9.31
N CYS A 56 7.06 -2.19 9.39
CA CYS A 56 7.78 -1.64 10.54
C CYS A 56 6.93 -1.69 11.83
N GLU A 57 5.67 -1.24 11.78
CA GLU A 57 4.77 -1.32 12.94
C GLU A 57 4.56 -2.76 13.42
N TRP A 58 4.39 -3.69 12.48
CA TRP A 58 4.19 -5.10 12.78
C TRP A 58 5.44 -5.71 13.42
N LEU A 59 6.64 -5.38 12.93
CA LEU A 59 7.90 -5.82 13.52
C LEU A 59 8.14 -5.18 14.90
N ASN A 60 7.79 -3.91 15.10
CA ASN A 60 7.91 -3.22 16.38
C ASN A 60 6.98 -3.80 17.46
N GLN A 61 5.92 -4.52 17.08
CA GLN A 61 5.06 -5.26 18.01
C GLN A 61 5.62 -6.63 18.41
N LYS A 62 6.76 -7.05 17.84
CA LYS A 62 7.40 -8.33 18.13
C LYS A 62 8.49 -8.17 19.17
N SER A 63 8.73 -9.22 19.95
CA SER A 63 9.93 -9.28 20.80
C SER A 63 11.18 -9.38 19.93
N PHE A 64 12.34 -9.06 20.52
CA PHE A 64 13.62 -9.17 19.82
C PHE A 64 13.85 -10.60 19.27
N ASP A 65 13.58 -11.63 20.07
CA ASP A 65 13.73 -13.03 19.67
C ASP A 65 12.81 -13.41 18.51
N GLU A 66 11.56 -12.92 18.52
CA GLU A 66 10.64 -13.12 17.41
C GLU A 66 11.11 -12.41 16.14
N GLY A 67 11.57 -11.17 16.27
CA GLY A 67 12.11 -10.38 15.16
C GLY A 67 13.33 -11.03 14.51
N VAL A 68 14.28 -11.51 15.32
CA VAL A 68 15.46 -12.26 14.83
C VAL A 68 15.05 -13.55 14.13
N ARG A 69 14.08 -14.29 14.66
CA ARG A 69 13.59 -15.53 14.03
C ARG A 69 12.91 -15.27 12.68
N ILE A 70 12.10 -14.20 12.59
CA ILE A 70 11.47 -13.78 11.34
C ILE A 70 12.54 -13.36 10.34
N GLY A 71 13.49 -12.52 10.76
CA GLY A 71 14.60 -12.07 9.93
C GLY A 71 15.47 -13.21 9.42
N ALA A 72 15.81 -14.19 10.26
CA ALA A 72 16.60 -15.36 9.88
C ALA A 72 15.86 -16.26 8.87
N ARG A 73 14.56 -16.52 9.10
CA ARG A 73 13.75 -17.31 8.14
C ARG A 73 13.62 -16.60 6.80
N LEU A 74 13.23 -15.33 6.81
CA LEU A 74 13.08 -14.57 5.57
C LEU A 74 14.43 -14.37 4.87
N GLY A 75 15.49 -14.08 5.60
CA GLY A 75 16.84 -13.95 5.07
C GLY A 75 17.39 -15.27 4.51
N SER A 76 17.00 -16.43 5.06
CA SER A 76 17.41 -17.73 4.49
C SER A 76 16.76 -18.03 3.13
N VAL A 77 15.54 -17.53 2.90
CA VAL A 77 14.78 -17.79 1.67
C VAL A 77 15.03 -16.70 0.62
N PHE A 78 15.05 -15.45 1.03
CA PHE A 78 15.10 -14.27 0.15
C PHE A 78 16.43 -13.52 0.24
N GLN A 79 17.35 -13.90 1.13
CA GLN A 79 18.64 -13.23 1.32
C GLN A 79 18.44 -11.70 1.55
N LEU A 80 19.16 -10.87 0.79
CA LEU A 80 19.01 -9.41 0.83
C LEU A 80 17.72 -8.93 0.16
N GLU A 81 17.05 -9.74 -0.65
CA GLU A 81 15.77 -9.39 -1.29
C GLU A 81 14.62 -9.36 -0.29
N VAL A 82 14.84 -9.77 0.97
CA VAL A 82 13.87 -9.60 2.06
C VAL A 82 13.40 -8.15 2.20
N PHE A 83 14.27 -7.18 1.90
CA PHE A 83 13.92 -5.76 1.93
C PHE A 83 12.97 -5.35 0.80
N LEU A 84 12.90 -6.13 -0.29
CA LEU A 84 11.99 -5.89 -1.41
C LEU A 84 10.62 -6.54 -1.20
N LEU A 85 10.46 -7.45 -0.23
CA LEU A 85 9.16 -8.09 0.04
C LEU A 85 8.02 -7.09 0.24
N PRO A 86 8.18 -6.01 1.03
CA PRO A 86 7.12 -5.00 1.17
C PRO A 86 6.73 -4.33 -0.15
N ILE A 87 7.62 -4.27 -1.15
CA ILE A 87 7.33 -3.74 -2.48
C ILE A 87 6.56 -4.78 -3.31
N VAL A 88 6.98 -6.03 -3.30
CA VAL A 88 6.37 -7.12 -4.08
C VAL A 88 4.93 -7.38 -3.64
N ILE A 89 4.64 -7.33 -2.35
CA ILE A 89 3.29 -7.51 -1.81
C ILE A 89 2.66 -6.20 -1.34
N ALA A 90 3.10 -5.07 -1.89
CA ALA A 90 2.70 -3.73 -1.44
C ALA A 90 1.19 -3.51 -1.38
N PRO A 91 0.39 -3.84 -2.43
CA PRO A 91 -1.06 -3.62 -2.38
C PRO A 91 -1.74 -4.39 -1.25
N TYR A 92 -1.29 -5.62 -0.98
CA TYR A 92 -1.83 -6.43 0.11
C TYR A 92 -1.50 -5.81 1.47
N LEU A 93 -0.25 -5.43 1.69
CA LEU A 93 0.19 -4.83 2.95
C LEU A 93 -0.44 -3.44 3.19
N MET A 94 -0.68 -2.67 2.14
CA MET A 94 -1.46 -1.42 2.23
C MET A 94 -2.88 -1.66 2.75
N VAL A 95 -3.58 -2.69 2.27
CA VAL A 95 -4.92 -3.02 2.78
C VAL A 95 -4.86 -3.37 4.26
N ARG A 96 -3.84 -4.15 4.67
CA ARG A 96 -3.61 -4.52 6.07
C ARG A 96 -3.31 -3.30 6.94
N TYR A 97 -2.51 -2.35 6.43
CA TYR A 97 -2.24 -1.07 7.08
C TYR A 97 -3.54 -0.31 7.37
N TYR A 98 -4.38 -0.08 6.36
CA TYR A 98 -5.61 0.66 6.56
C TYR A 98 -6.58 -0.05 7.51
N GLN A 99 -6.67 -1.38 7.44
CA GLN A 99 -7.46 -2.14 8.41
C GLN A 99 -6.95 -1.99 9.84
N PHE A 100 -5.63 -1.98 10.03
CA PHE A 100 -5.00 -1.77 11.33
C PHE A 100 -5.29 -0.37 11.87
N VAL A 101 -5.06 0.68 11.08
CA VAL A 101 -5.33 2.07 11.45
C VAL A 101 -6.82 2.29 11.79
N ILE A 102 -7.75 1.75 10.99
CA ILE A 102 -9.19 1.85 11.27
C ILE A 102 -9.56 1.19 12.60
N LYS A 103 -8.96 0.04 12.92
CA LYS A 103 -9.17 -0.64 14.21
C LYS A 103 -8.68 0.21 15.37
N GLN A 104 -7.48 0.80 15.26
CA GLN A 104 -6.94 1.69 16.30
C GLN A 104 -7.84 2.91 16.53
N ILE A 105 -8.25 3.60 15.47
CA ILE A 105 -9.16 4.76 15.57
C ILE A 105 -10.48 4.36 16.27
N LYS A 106 -11.03 3.18 15.96
CA LYS A 106 -12.25 2.68 16.59
C LYS A 106 -12.05 2.35 18.08
N GLN A 107 -10.87 1.88 18.46
CA GLN A 107 -10.53 1.61 19.86
C GLN A 107 -10.36 2.92 20.64
N GLU A 108 -9.61 3.89 20.10
CA GLU A 108 -9.43 5.20 20.73
C GLU A 108 -10.75 5.94 20.97
N LYS A 109 -11.68 5.89 20.00
CA LYS A 109 -13.01 6.47 20.17
C LYS A 109 -13.78 5.82 21.31
N ARG A 110 -13.77 4.48 21.39
CA ARG A 110 -14.41 3.75 22.49
C ARG A 110 -13.81 4.08 23.85
N LEU A 111 -12.49 4.27 23.93
CA LEU A 111 -11.81 4.68 25.16
C LEU A 111 -12.19 6.09 25.61
N LYS A 112 -12.47 7.00 24.68
CA LYS A 112 -12.93 8.38 24.98
C LYS A 112 -14.42 8.46 25.36
N GLU A 113 -15.20 7.44 25.03
CA GLU A 113 -16.64 7.34 25.32
C GLU A 113 -16.93 6.58 26.63
N LEU A 114 -15.91 5.99 27.27
CA LEU A 114 -16.03 5.39 28.60
C LEU A 114 -15.99 6.50 29.67
N PRO A 115 -16.94 6.52 30.62
CA PRO A 115 -17.07 7.56 31.64
C PRO A 115 -15.93 7.56 32.67
#